data_AF-A0AAU1PIA5-F1
#
_entry.id   AF-A0AAU1PIA5-F1
#
_cell.length_a   1.000
_cell.length_b   1.000
_cell.length_c   1.000
_cell.angle_alpha   90.00
_cell.angle_beta   90.00
_cell.angle_gamma   90.00
#
_symmetry.space_group_name_H-M   'P 1'
#
loop_
_entity.id
_entity.type
_entity.pdbx_description
1 polymer ?
#
loop_
_entity_poly.entity_id
_entity_poly.type
_entity_poly.pdbx_seq_one_letter_code
_entity_poly.pdbx_strand_id
1 'polypeptide(L)'
;MHGNLYLYDTNKPLGSTGLGTEELRTKVKAGDQLLWSTFALECEAYVAIEDIAIDPSVCEPVRKVYPGTDVSYWIGTVKKDDVAATPYRITFRLGTRTEPLTTDLSPVLVGANAVNGRG
;
A
#
# COMPACT_ATOMS: atom_id res chain seq x y z
N MET A 1 3.80 7.17 17.30
CA MET A 1 2.64 6.26 17.32
C MET A 1 3.23 4.90 17.02
N HIS A 2 3.23 3.99 17.99
CA HIS A 2 3.85 2.66 17.87
C HIS A 2 2.80 1.59 18.10
N GLY A 3 2.87 0.49 17.37
CA GLY A 3 2.00 -0.69 17.49
C GLY A 3 0.79 -0.70 16.55
N ASN A 4 0.67 0.24 15.61
CA ASN A 4 -0.50 0.38 14.74
C ASN A 4 -0.16 0.33 13.23
N LEU A 5 1.11 0.07 12.90
CA LEU A 5 1.59 -0.08 11.53
C LEU A 5 2.32 -1.41 11.38
N TYR A 6 2.00 -2.13 10.32
CA TYR A 6 2.60 -3.42 10.00
C TYR A 6 3.07 -3.39 8.55
N LEU A 7 4.38 -3.49 8.34
CA LEU A 7 4.98 -3.44 7.01
C LEU A 7 5.34 -4.85 6.52
N TYR A 8 5.05 -5.10 5.26
CA TYR A 8 5.33 -6.36 4.58
C TYR A 8 5.97 -6.08 3.22
N ASP A 9 6.88 -6.95 2.80
CA ASP A 9 7.41 -6.99 1.45
C ASP A 9 7.39 -8.41 0.89
N THR A 10 7.73 -8.53 -0.39
CA THR A 10 7.89 -9.82 -1.09
C THR A 10 9.34 -10.30 -1.10
N ASN A 11 10.25 -9.63 -0.37
CA ASN A 11 11.70 -9.82 -0.45
C ASN A 11 12.26 -10.63 0.72
N LYS A 12 11.41 -11.25 1.55
CA LYS A 12 11.84 -12.23 2.56
C LYS A 12 12.79 -13.31 2.01
N PRO A 13 12.57 -13.91 0.82
CA PRO A 13 13.52 -14.88 0.25
C PRO A 13 14.90 -14.28 -0.08
N LEU A 14 14.99 -12.96 -0.26
CA LEU A 14 16.22 -12.23 -0.53
C LEU A 14 16.89 -11.70 0.75
N GLY A 15 16.30 -11.95 1.92
CA GLY A 15 16.88 -11.60 3.22
C GLY A 15 16.27 -10.36 3.88
N SER A 16 15.10 -9.89 3.46
CA SER A 16 14.36 -8.88 4.25
C SER A 16 14.07 -9.38 5.66
N THR A 17 14.11 -8.47 6.65
CA THR A 17 13.86 -8.76 8.07
C THR A 17 12.87 -7.75 8.66
N GLY A 18 12.30 -8.02 9.84
CA GLY A 18 11.31 -7.12 10.46
C GLY A 18 9.95 -7.12 9.77
N LEU A 19 9.56 -8.21 9.10
CA LEU A 19 8.21 -8.33 8.53
C LEU A 19 7.15 -8.31 9.62
N GLY A 20 6.04 -7.64 9.37
CA GLY A 20 4.96 -7.49 10.35
C GLY A 20 5.36 -6.60 11.53
N THR A 21 6.32 -5.69 11.35
CA THR A 21 6.66 -4.65 12.31
C THR A 21 6.73 -3.29 11.63
N GLU A 22 6.90 -2.23 12.42
CA GLU A 22 7.16 -0.85 11.93
C GLU A 22 8.62 -0.67 11.45
N GLU A 23 9.47 -1.67 11.68
CA GLU A 23 10.91 -1.63 11.43
C GLU A 23 11.32 -2.57 10.29
N LEU A 24 10.47 -2.71 9.27
CA LEU A 24 10.76 -3.52 8.10
C LEU A 24 12.08 -3.06 7.45
N ARG A 25 12.96 -4.04 7.24
CA ARG A 25 14.25 -3.89 6.57
C ARG A 25 14.17 -4.64 5.25
N THR A 26 13.77 -3.93 4.20
CA THR A 26 13.68 -4.49 2.85
C THR A 26 15.07 -4.63 2.22
N LYS A 27 15.39 -5.84 1.74
CA LYS A 27 16.61 -6.05 0.94
C LYS A 27 16.36 -5.58 -0.48
N VAL A 28 17.31 -4.79 -1.02
CA VAL A 28 17.24 -4.19 -2.36
C VAL A 28 18.60 -4.23 -3.05
N LYS A 29 18.59 -4.02 -4.37
CA LYS A 29 19.76 -3.74 -5.22
C LYS A 29 19.44 -2.63 -6.24
N ALA A 30 20.45 -2.11 -6.92
CA ALA A 30 20.28 -1.12 -7.98
C ALA A 30 19.32 -1.62 -9.06
N GLY A 31 18.43 -0.74 -9.52
CA GLY A 31 17.43 -1.03 -10.54
C GLY A 31 16.15 -1.70 -10.02
N ASP A 32 16.11 -2.16 -8.76
CA ASP A 32 14.86 -2.66 -8.18
C ASP A 32 13.81 -1.55 -8.15
N GLN A 33 12.58 -1.91 -8.52
CA GLN A 33 11.42 -1.03 -8.34
C GLN A 33 10.70 -1.39 -7.06
N LEU A 34 10.56 -0.39 -6.19
CA LEU A 34 9.81 -0.49 -4.95
C LEU A 34 8.42 0.11 -5.18
N LEU A 35 7.40 -0.65 -4.81
CA LEU A 35 6.00 -0.20 -4.82
C LEU A 35 5.48 -0.19 -3.39
N TRP A 36 4.97 0.95 -2.96
CA TRP A 36 4.30 1.10 -1.68
C TRP A 36 2.81 1.29 -1.90
N SER A 37 2.03 0.46 -1.19
CA SER A 37 0.58 0.55 -1.09
C SER A 37 0.19 0.37 0.37
N THR A 38 -0.97 0.89 0.75
CA THR A 38 -1.50 0.79 2.11
C THR A 38 -2.96 0.38 2.08
N PHE A 39 -3.41 -0.30 3.13
CA PHE A 39 -4.80 -0.61 3.38
C PHE A 39 -5.05 -0.54 4.89
N ALA A 40 -6.26 -0.15 5.28
CA ALA A 40 -6.66 -0.16 6.68
C ALA A 40 -7.21 -1.56 7.04
N LEU A 41 -7.00 -1.99 8.29
CA LEU A 41 -7.60 -3.24 8.79
C LEU A 41 -9.10 -3.07 9.09
N GLU A 42 -9.54 -1.84 9.40
CA GLU A 42 -10.95 -1.48 9.57
C GLU A 42 -11.56 -1.09 8.22
N CYS A 43 -12.76 -1.59 7.91
CA CYS A 43 -13.40 -1.42 6.60
C CYS A 43 -13.86 0.02 6.33
N GLU A 44 -14.19 0.77 7.38
CA GLU A 44 -14.74 2.13 7.32
C GLU A 44 -13.66 3.22 7.39
N ALA A 45 -12.39 2.83 7.49
CA ALA A 45 -11.26 3.74 7.61
C ALA A 45 -10.65 4.05 6.24
N TYR A 46 -10.56 5.34 5.94
CA TYR A 46 -9.75 5.85 4.85
C TYR A 46 -8.29 5.92 5.30
N VAL A 47 -7.39 5.34 4.49
CA VAL A 47 -5.94 5.50 4.63
C VAL A 47 -5.33 5.77 3.26
N ALA A 48 -4.44 6.77 3.20
CA ALA A 48 -3.59 7.03 2.05
C ALA A 48 -2.18 7.40 2.49
N ILE A 49 -1.20 7.06 1.67
CA ILE A 49 0.16 7.57 1.82
C ILE A 49 0.20 8.97 1.20
N GLU A 50 0.50 9.96 2.04
CA GLU A 50 0.63 11.37 1.66
C GLU A 50 2.05 11.69 1.18
N ASP A 51 3.08 11.07 1.79
CA ASP A 51 4.48 11.30 1.45
C ASP A 51 5.37 10.11 1.85
N ILE A 52 6.46 9.91 1.11
CA ILE A 52 7.55 8.98 1.46
C ILE A 52 8.88 9.73 1.36
N ALA A 53 9.42 10.08 2.52
CA ALA A 53 10.72 10.74 2.63
C ALA A 53 11.82 9.70 2.82
N ILE A 54 12.65 9.51 1.79
CA ILE A 54 13.86 8.69 1.76
C ILE A 54 15.00 9.52 1.16
N ASP A 55 16.26 9.17 1.44
CA ASP A 55 17.42 9.79 0.80
C ASP A 55 17.28 9.72 -0.75
N PRO A 56 17.20 10.86 -1.45
CA PRO A 56 17.00 10.89 -2.91
C PRO A 56 18.17 10.30 -3.69
N SER A 57 19.35 10.16 -3.06
CA SER A 57 20.50 9.45 -3.64
C SER A 57 20.28 7.93 -3.69
N VAL A 58 19.34 7.39 -2.90
CA VAL A 58 18.98 5.97 -2.85
C VAL A 58 17.76 5.69 -3.73
N CYS A 59 16.69 6.47 -3.57
CA CYS A 59 15.43 6.28 -4.28
C CYS A 59 14.63 7.59 -4.26
N GLU A 60 13.86 7.88 -5.30
CA GLU A 60 12.91 9.00 -5.32
C GLU A 60 11.50 8.43 -5.57
N PRO A 61 10.72 8.21 -4.51
CA PRO A 61 9.35 7.76 -4.62
C PRO A 61 8.47 8.82 -5.30
N VAL A 62 7.64 8.38 -6.23
CA VAL A 62 6.67 9.23 -6.93
C VAL A 62 5.28 8.63 -6.77
N ARG A 63 4.32 9.46 -6.42
CA ARG A 63 2.90 9.08 -6.37
C ARG A 63 2.35 8.87 -7.77
N LYS A 64 1.62 7.78 -7.97
CA LYS A 64 0.86 7.46 -9.17
C LYS A 64 -0.53 6.99 -8.79
N VAL A 65 -1.40 6.90 -9.80
CA VAL A 65 -2.78 6.43 -9.67
C VAL A 65 -3.02 5.40 -10.77
N TYR A 66 -3.66 4.27 -10.45
CA TYR A 66 -4.03 3.30 -11.47
C TYR A 66 -5.09 3.89 -12.41
N PRO A 67 -4.91 3.79 -13.75
CA PRO A 67 -5.84 4.36 -14.71
C PRO A 67 -7.29 3.93 -14.47
N GLY A 68 -8.21 4.89 -14.42
CA GLY A 68 -9.64 4.62 -14.21
C GLY A 68 -10.03 4.29 -12.77
N THR A 69 -9.15 4.52 -11.79
CA THR A 69 -9.44 4.29 -10.37
C THR A 69 -8.95 5.46 -9.51
N ASP A 70 -9.42 5.54 -8.27
CA ASP A 70 -8.84 6.43 -7.24
C ASP A 70 -7.74 5.74 -6.42
N VAL A 71 -7.31 4.54 -6.82
CA VAL A 71 -6.29 3.76 -6.12
C VAL A 71 -4.92 4.35 -6.42
N SER A 72 -4.39 5.10 -5.46
CA SER A 72 -3.03 5.63 -5.54
C SER A 72 -2.00 4.66 -4.97
N TYR A 73 -0.82 4.66 -5.58
CA TYR A 73 0.37 3.95 -5.11
C TYR A 73 1.58 4.85 -5.22
N TRP A 74 2.64 4.50 -4.50
CA TRP A 74 3.94 5.15 -4.63
C TRP A 74 4.92 4.18 -5.25
N ILE A 75 5.76 4.67 -6.17
CA ILE A 75 6.78 3.85 -6.82
C ILE A 75 8.10 4.61 -6.92
N GLY A 76 9.20 3.89 -6.73
CA GLY A 76 10.55 4.45 -6.89
C GLY A 76 11.53 3.39 -7.34
N THR A 77 12.61 3.81 -7.98
CA THR A 77 13.69 2.92 -8.43
C THR A 77 14.92 3.12 -7.54
N VAL A 78 15.49 2.02 -7.06
CA VAL A 78 16.73 2.03 -6.29
C VAL A 78 17.90 2.38 -7.21
N LYS A 79 18.67 3.41 -6.86
CA LYS A 79 19.67 4.01 -7.74
C LYS A 79 21.07 3.39 -7.63
N LYS A 80 21.38 2.66 -6.55
CA LYS A 80 22.70 2.11 -6.25
C LYS A 80 22.63 0.79 -5.49
N ASP A 81 23.68 -0.04 -5.59
CA ASP A 81 23.75 -1.36 -4.93
C ASP A 81 24.22 -1.28 -3.47
N ASP A 82 25.17 -0.39 -3.19
CA ASP A 82 25.73 -0.21 -1.84
C ASP A 82 24.86 0.75 -1.01
N VAL A 83 23.64 0.31 -0.74
CA VAL A 83 22.70 1.01 0.12
C VAL A 83 23.00 0.57 1.55
N ALA A 84 23.65 1.46 2.32
CA ALA A 84 23.68 1.35 3.78
C ALA A 84 22.25 1.26 4.32
N ALA A 85 22.06 0.86 5.59
CA ALA A 85 20.73 0.83 6.18
C ALA A 85 20.12 2.25 6.23
N THR A 86 19.41 2.63 5.16
CA THR A 86 18.84 3.96 4.96
C THR A 86 17.42 3.96 5.51
N PRO A 87 17.14 4.69 6.62
CA PRO A 87 15.78 4.83 7.10
C PRO A 87 14.97 5.70 6.15
N TYR A 88 13.66 5.49 6.15
CA TYR A 88 12.71 6.35 5.47
C TYR A 88 11.48 6.56 6.34
N ARG A 89 10.72 7.62 6.03
CA ARG A 89 9.50 7.98 6.76
C ARG A 89 8.32 7.96 5.80
N ILE A 90 7.24 7.32 6.22
CA ILE A 90 5.95 7.36 5.51
C ILE A 90 5.02 8.28 6.29
N THR A 91 4.42 9.24 5.61
CA THR A 91 3.36 10.09 6.15
C THR A 91 2.01 9.57 5.65
N PHE A 92 1.08 9.36 6.57
CA PHE A 92 -0.26 8.88 6.23
C PHE A 92 -1.30 9.97 6.43
N ARG A 93 -2.29 10.01 5.53
CA ARG A 93 -3.55 10.70 5.74
C ARG A 93 -4.58 9.66 6.19
N LEU A 94 -5.07 9.82 7.41
CA LEU A 94 -6.08 8.97 8.02
C LEU A 94 -7.41 9.73 8.09
N GLY A 95 -8.51 9.03 7.86
CA GLY A 95 -9.85 9.57 8.05
C GLY A 95 -10.84 8.45 8.36
N THR A 96 -11.86 8.75 9.14
CA THR A 96 -13.02 7.88 9.29
C THR A 96 -14.12 8.42 8.38
N ARG A 97 -14.70 7.58 7.52
CA ARG A 97 -15.96 7.95 6.87
C ARG A 97 -17.06 7.78 7.92
N THR A 98 -17.61 8.89 8.40
CA THR A 98 -18.74 8.87 9.35
C THR A 98 -20.09 8.73 8.64
N GLU A 99 -20.13 9.03 7.34
CA GLU A 99 -21.35 8.91 6.54
C GLU A 99 -21.45 7.53 5.87
N PRO A 100 -22.64 6.90 5.88
CA PRO A 100 -22.85 5.59 5.28
C PRO A 100 -22.69 5.65 3.76
N LEU A 101 -21.99 4.66 3.20
CA LEU A 101 -21.87 4.48 1.77
C LEU A 101 -23.00 3.57 1.30
N THR A 102 -23.90 4.10 0.49
CA THR A 102 -24.98 3.32 -0.14
C THR A 102 -24.53 2.90 -1.53
N THR A 103 -24.78 1.66 -1.91
CA THR A 103 -24.48 1.16 -3.26
C THR A 103 -25.39 1.85 -4.28
N ASP A 104 -24.82 2.37 -5.37
CA ASP A 104 -25.60 3.00 -6.46
C ASP A 104 -26.40 1.98 -7.29
N LEU A 105 -26.04 0.70 -7.17
CA LEU A 105 -26.73 -0.43 -7.78
C LEU A 105 -27.26 -1.36 -6.69
N SER A 106 -28.41 -1.98 -6.92
CA SER A 106 -28.99 -2.93 -5.97
C SER A 106 -28.36 -4.32 -6.13
N PRO A 107 -27.51 -4.80 -5.20
CA PRO A 107 -27.11 -6.19 -5.19
C PRO A 107 -28.33 -7.07 -4.91
N VAL A 108 -28.43 -8.20 -5.58
CA VAL A 108 -29.51 -9.18 -5.39
C VAL A 108 -28.95 -10.47 -4.80
N LEU A 109 -29.60 -10.99 -3.76
CA LEU A 109 -29.33 -12.33 -3.25
C LEU A 109 -30.13 -13.34 -4.08
N VAL A 110 -29.43 -14.32 -4.65
CA VAL A 110 -30.02 -15.38 -5.46
C VAL A 110 -29.98 -16.72 -4.71
N GLY A 111 -31.11 -17.44 -4.71
CA GLY A 111 -31.19 -18.79 -4.12
C GLY A 111 -30.47 -19.82 -5.00
N ALA A 112 -30.08 -20.96 -4.42
CA ALA A 112 -29.32 -22.01 -5.11
C ALA A 112 -29.98 -22.55 -6.41
N ASN A 113 -31.30 -22.34 -6.57
CA ASN A 113 -32.08 -22.74 -7.74
C ASN A 113 -32.57 -21.56 -8.59
N ALA A 114 -32.04 -20.34 -8.37
CA ALA A 114 -32.42 -19.17 -9.14
C ALA A 114 -31.85 -19.25 -10.56
N VAL A 115 -32.70 -19.07 -11.56
CA VAL A 115 -32.28 -18.98 -12.96
C VAL A 115 -31.79 -17.56 -13.22
N ASN A 116 -30.51 -17.41 -13.55
CA ASN A 116 -29.94 -16.12 -13.91
C ASN A 116 -30.56 -15.62 -15.22
N GLY A 117 -31.46 -14.63 -15.11
CA GLY A 117 -31.92 -13.87 -16.27
C GLY A 117 -30.76 -13.06 -16.85
N ARG A 118 -30.30 -13.43 -18.04
CA ARG A 118 -29.38 -12.60 -18.83
C ARG A 118 -30.17 -11.42 -19.39
N GLY A 119 -29.88 -10.23 -18.87
CA GLY A 119 -30.07 -8.96 -19.57
C GLY A 119 -28.75 -8.53 -20.20
#